data_AF-A0A971P7W5-F1
#
_entry.id   AF-A0A971P7W5-F1
#
_cell.length_a   1.000
_cell.length_b   1.000
_cell.length_c   1.000
_cell.angle_alpha   90.00
_cell.angle_beta   90.00
_cell.angle_gamma   90.00
#
_symmetry.space_group_name_H-M   'P 1'
#
loop_
_entity.id
_entity.type
_entity.pdbx_description
1 polymer ?
#
loop_
_entity_poly.entity_id
_entity_poly.type
_entity_poly.pdbx_seq_one_letter_code
_entity_poly.pdbx_strand_id
1 'polypeptide(L)'
;MHNQSAYITMPKGFLAAGIRCGMKKDGDPDLSVVISTTPANVSGVYTRNLIRGHSLKRTARLITERGCCRGVLINSVSANACVGPIGDRDAEEVAAEAAKVLGTLPEDILTCSTGVIGKRLDVEKMFLGIKSIPEHLSSSEESAHLALRAMMTTDTVPKESSAVLSVDGDIVTIAGMAKGSGMIHPDLATLIGVITTDARIESKHLDTLLKNAVKHTFNRVSVDGDTSVCDTIILMANGASGKTIEPGTEEYKRFAEALLFVSEDLSKKIAADGEGATKLIEVCVEGASSEEDALLIVRSICRSPLCKTAIFGEDANWGRIINAAGYSGAAFDPESVDIFFDSLQMCKNGSALPFDESEAKRILSQKHIIIRVRVGSGDFSDRMWTCDFSYDYVKINGSYRS
;
A
#
# COMPACT_ATOMS: atom_id res chain seq x y z
N MET A 1 -5.75 16.31 14.55
CA MET A 1 -6.82 15.72 15.38
C MET A 1 -6.89 14.24 15.03
N HIS A 2 -6.47 13.33 15.92
CA HIS A 2 -6.43 11.89 15.64
C HIS A 2 -7.21 11.14 16.70
N ASN A 3 -8.50 10.89 16.41
CA ASN A 3 -9.29 9.75 16.88
C ASN A 3 -10.69 9.73 16.24
N GLN A 4 -10.77 9.81 14.91
CA GLN A 4 -12.01 9.48 14.19
C GLN A 4 -11.87 8.08 13.61
N SER A 5 -12.92 7.26 13.69
CA SER A 5 -13.03 6.04 12.90
C SER A 5 -12.75 6.38 11.44
N ALA A 6 -11.90 5.60 10.78
CA ALA A 6 -11.43 5.86 9.43
C ALA A 6 -11.97 4.77 8.51
N TYR A 7 -12.77 5.11 7.51
CA TYR A 7 -13.35 4.12 6.61
C TYR A 7 -13.54 4.68 5.20
N ILE A 8 -13.49 3.81 4.19
CA ILE A 8 -13.38 4.20 2.77
C ILE A 8 -14.55 5.05 2.23
N THR A 9 -15.70 5.04 2.91
CA THR A 9 -16.90 5.84 2.57
C THR A 9 -17.07 7.10 3.40
N MET A 10 -16.08 7.51 4.20
CA MET A 10 -16.12 8.81 4.90
C MET A 10 -16.28 10.00 3.96
N PRO A 11 -15.59 10.08 2.80
CA PRO A 11 -15.84 11.15 1.84
C PRO A 11 -17.24 11.03 1.24
N LYS A 12 -17.93 12.17 1.09
CA LYS A 12 -19.30 12.22 0.57
C LYS A 12 -19.39 11.54 -0.79
N GLY A 13 -20.53 10.90 -1.07
CA GLY A 13 -20.82 10.32 -2.39
C GLY A 13 -20.05 9.03 -2.71
N PHE A 14 -19.54 8.32 -1.71
CA PHE A 14 -19.02 6.95 -1.84
C PHE A 14 -19.88 5.95 -1.08
N LEU A 15 -20.03 4.77 -1.67
CA LEU A 15 -20.67 3.60 -1.11
C LEU A 15 -19.72 2.41 -1.22
N ALA A 16 -19.82 1.46 -0.29
CA ALA A 16 -19.01 0.26 -0.29
C ALA A 16 -19.84 -0.97 0.07
N ALA A 17 -19.33 -2.15 -0.29
CA ALA A 17 -19.87 -3.44 0.13
C ALA A 17 -18.75 -4.50 0.16
N GLY A 18 -18.83 -5.42 1.12
CA GLY A 18 -18.07 -6.66 1.11
C GLY A 18 -19.00 -7.84 0.90
N ILE A 19 -18.82 -8.56 -0.21
CA ILE A 19 -19.70 -9.65 -0.62
C ILE A 19 -19.02 -10.99 -0.38
N ARG A 20 -19.79 -11.97 0.11
CA ARG A 20 -19.40 -13.37 0.21
C ARG A 20 -19.82 -14.09 -1.06
N CYS A 21 -18.92 -14.25 -2.02
CA CYS A 21 -19.16 -15.09 -3.20
C CYS A 21 -18.92 -16.58 -2.90
N GLY A 22 -18.23 -16.92 -1.80
CA GLY A 22 -17.93 -18.31 -1.43
C GLY A 22 -16.67 -18.85 -2.15
N MET A 23 -15.75 -17.96 -2.47
CA MET A 23 -14.42 -18.27 -3.01
C MET A 23 -13.41 -18.58 -1.91
N LYS A 24 -13.54 -17.96 -0.72
CA LYS A 24 -12.74 -18.30 0.47
C LYS A 24 -13.33 -19.49 1.25
N LYS A 25 -12.45 -20.29 1.88
CA LYS A 25 -12.85 -21.50 2.64
C LYS A 25 -13.41 -21.18 4.04
N ASP A 26 -13.01 -20.06 4.62
CA ASP A 26 -13.39 -19.60 5.96
C ASP A 26 -14.77 -18.92 6.00
N GLY A 27 -15.37 -18.63 4.84
CA GLY A 27 -16.65 -17.94 4.73
C GLY A 27 -16.57 -16.42 4.91
N ASP A 28 -15.37 -15.85 4.99
CA ASP A 28 -15.19 -14.40 4.98
C ASP A 28 -15.57 -13.82 3.61
N PRO A 29 -15.96 -12.53 3.54
CA PRO A 29 -16.20 -11.88 2.27
C PRO A 29 -14.93 -11.91 1.41
N ASP A 30 -15.13 -11.95 0.09
CA ASP A 30 -14.06 -12.20 -0.88
C ASP A 30 -14.19 -11.36 -2.17
N LEU A 31 -15.20 -10.49 -2.20
CA LEU A 31 -15.40 -9.48 -3.24
C LEU A 31 -15.68 -8.11 -2.60
N SER A 32 -14.72 -7.20 -2.69
CA SER A 32 -14.82 -5.82 -2.25
C SER A 32 -15.37 -4.93 -3.36
N VAL A 33 -16.25 -4.01 -3.00
CA VAL A 33 -16.87 -3.05 -3.91
C VAL A 33 -16.74 -1.66 -3.30
N VAL A 34 -16.21 -0.70 -4.05
CA VAL A 34 -16.25 0.73 -3.70
C VAL A 34 -16.71 1.51 -4.92
N ILE A 35 -17.80 2.28 -4.75
CA ILE A 35 -18.48 2.98 -5.83
C ILE A 35 -18.70 4.44 -5.42
N SER A 36 -18.43 5.36 -6.33
CA SER A 36 -18.94 6.71 -6.23
C SER A 36 -20.36 6.81 -6.81
N THR A 37 -21.23 7.57 -6.14
CA THR A 37 -22.59 7.86 -6.61
C THR A 37 -22.61 8.77 -7.84
N THR A 38 -21.50 9.43 -8.16
CA THR A 38 -21.29 10.24 -9.36
C THR A 38 -20.00 9.82 -10.08
N PRO A 39 -19.77 10.21 -11.34
CA PRO A 39 -18.47 9.99 -11.98
C PRO A 39 -17.33 10.60 -11.16
N ALA A 40 -16.31 9.80 -10.85
CA ALA A 40 -15.11 10.24 -10.15
C ALA A 40 -13.93 10.32 -11.12
N ASN A 41 -13.13 11.36 -11.00
CA ASN A 41 -11.80 11.37 -11.63
C ASN A 41 -10.93 10.32 -10.93
N VAL A 42 -10.14 9.59 -11.70
CA VAL A 42 -9.33 8.49 -11.18
C VAL A 42 -7.88 8.61 -11.64
N SER A 43 -6.95 8.40 -10.72
CA SER A 43 -5.55 8.10 -11.02
C SER A 43 -5.17 6.75 -10.42
N GLY A 44 -4.20 6.08 -11.05
CA GLY A 44 -3.67 4.83 -10.54
C GLY A 44 -2.17 4.70 -10.76
N VAL A 45 -1.50 4.06 -9.79
CA VAL A 45 -0.10 3.63 -9.89
C VAL A 45 -0.05 2.12 -9.72
N TYR A 46 0.75 1.45 -10.54
CA TYR A 46 0.72 0.00 -10.70
C TYR A 46 2.11 -0.62 -10.67
N THR A 47 2.18 -1.94 -10.49
CA THR A 47 3.42 -2.71 -10.56
C THR A 47 4.20 -2.46 -11.88
N ARG A 48 5.53 -2.39 -11.76
CA ARG A 48 6.46 -2.48 -12.91
C ARG A 48 6.86 -3.91 -13.26
N ASN A 49 6.37 -4.91 -12.54
CA ASN A 49 6.62 -6.29 -12.90
C ASN A 49 6.25 -6.53 -14.37
N LEU A 50 7.15 -7.21 -15.10
CA LEU A 50 6.93 -7.57 -16.50
C LEU A 50 5.71 -8.48 -16.65
N ILE A 51 5.48 -9.33 -15.64
CA ILE A 51 4.27 -10.12 -15.51
C ILE A 51 3.22 -9.26 -14.82
N ARG A 52 2.09 -9.04 -15.51
CA ARG A 52 0.96 -8.27 -14.99
C ARG A 52 -0.33 -9.08 -15.03
N GLY A 53 -1.10 -9.03 -13.95
CA GLY A 53 -2.42 -9.63 -13.86
C GLY A 53 -3.39 -9.08 -14.91
N HIS A 54 -4.32 -9.91 -15.34
CA HIS A 54 -5.30 -9.59 -16.38
C HIS A 54 -6.26 -8.46 -15.94
N SER A 55 -6.74 -8.51 -14.70
CA SER A 55 -7.56 -7.43 -14.12
C SER A 55 -6.80 -6.10 -14.04
N LEU A 56 -5.52 -6.14 -13.67
CA LEU A 56 -4.67 -4.96 -13.63
C LEU A 56 -4.48 -4.33 -15.01
N LYS A 57 -4.18 -5.13 -16.04
CA LYS A 57 -4.05 -4.64 -17.41
C LYS A 57 -5.31 -3.89 -17.86
N ARG A 58 -6.49 -4.44 -17.56
CA ARG A 58 -7.77 -3.81 -17.87
C ARG A 58 -7.93 -2.48 -17.14
N THR A 59 -7.73 -2.46 -15.82
CA THR A 59 -7.83 -1.25 -15.00
C THR A 59 -6.86 -0.14 -15.44
N ALA A 60 -5.60 -0.48 -15.70
CA ALA A 60 -4.60 0.47 -16.16
C ALA A 60 -4.95 1.07 -17.53
N ARG A 61 -5.48 0.24 -18.45
CA ARG A 61 -5.98 0.70 -19.75
C ARG A 61 -7.11 1.72 -19.59
N LEU A 62 -8.15 1.38 -18.80
CA LEU A 62 -9.31 2.25 -18.58
C LEU A 62 -8.96 3.58 -17.92
N ILE A 63 -8.10 3.57 -16.90
CA ILE A 63 -7.65 4.81 -16.25
C ILE A 63 -6.88 5.68 -17.26
N THR A 64 -6.02 5.08 -18.09
CA THR A 64 -5.24 5.82 -19.11
C THR A 64 -6.14 6.42 -20.20
N GLU A 65 -7.13 5.67 -20.68
CA GLU A 65 -8.00 6.08 -21.79
C GLU A 65 -9.08 7.07 -21.35
N ARG A 66 -9.61 6.94 -20.13
CA ARG A 66 -10.80 7.67 -19.68
C ARG A 66 -10.52 8.69 -18.59
N GLY A 67 -9.59 8.41 -17.67
CA GLY A 67 -9.30 9.27 -16.50
C GLY A 67 -10.45 9.47 -15.52
N CYS A 68 -11.59 8.80 -15.73
CA CYS A 68 -12.77 8.83 -14.87
C CYS A 68 -13.51 7.48 -14.89
N CYS A 69 -14.09 7.10 -13.75
CA CYS A 69 -14.82 5.84 -13.54
C CYS A 69 -15.87 6.02 -12.42
N ARG A 70 -16.68 4.99 -12.17
CA ARG A 70 -17.66 4.93 -11.06
C ARG A 70 -17.16 4.13 -9.87
N GLY A 71 -16.28 3.15 -10.03
CA GLY A 71 -15.72 2.45 -8.88
C GLY A 71 -14.81 1.30 -9.20
N VAL A 72 -14.50 0.52 -8.16
CA VAL A 72 -13.54 -0.58 -8.20
C VAL A 72 -14.13 -1.82 -7.55
N LEU A 73 -13.89 -2.96 -8.21
CA LEU A 73 -14.25 -4.29 -7.75
C LEU A 73 -12.97 -5.10 -7.51
N ILE A 74 -12.80 -5.66 -6.31
CA ILE A 74 -11.57 -6.35 -5.90
C ILE A 74 -11.91 -7.75 -5.40
N ASN A 75 -11.36 -8.80 -6.03
CA ASN A 75 -11.43 -10.15 -5.47
C ASN A 75 -10.13 -10.51 -4.75
N SER A 76 -10.24 -11.37 -3.74
CA SER A 76 -9.12 -11.72 -2.85
C SER A 76 -8.72 -13.20 -2.84
N VAL A 77 -9.06 -13.95 -3.89
CA VAL A 77 -8.75 -15.40 -3.97
C VAL A 77 -7.88 -15.75 -5.17
N SER A 78 -7.99 -15.00 -6.26
CA SER A 78 -7.24 -15.21 -7.49
C SER A 78 -6.54 -13.92 -7.86
N ALA A 79 -5.23 -13.99 -8.13
CA ALA A 79 -4.51 -12.87 -8.72
C ALA A 79 -4.98 -12.57 -10.16
N ASN A 80 -5.74 -13.48 -10.79
CA ASN A 80 -6.08 -13.45 -12.21
C ASN A 80 -4.85 -13.11 -13.05
N ALA A 81 -3.75 -13.82 -12.81
CA ALA A 81 -2.46 -13.61 -13.45
C ALA A 81 -1.92 -14.94 -13.96
N CYS A 82 -1.24 -14.93 -15.11
CA CYS A 82 -0.69 -16.13 -15.75
C CYS A 82 -1.75 -17.22 -16.07
N VAL A 83 -2.96 -16.82 -16.44
CA VAL A 83 -4.05 -17.75 -16.84
C VAL A 83 -4.38 -17.69 -18.33
N GLY A 84 -3.68 -16.84 -19.09
CA GLY A 84 -3.85 -16.70 -20.55
C GLY A 84 -5.07 -15.85 -20.93
N PRO A 85 -5.46 -15.82 -22.22
CA PRO A 85 -6.50 -14.91 -22.75
C PRO A 85 -7.87 -15.03 -22.07
N ILE A 86 -8.13 -16.15 -21.38
CA ILE A 86 -9.35 -16.30 -20.59
C ILE A 86 -9.40 -15.33 -19.41
N GLY A 87 -8.27 -15.01 -18.76
CA GLY A 87 -8.25 -14.06 -17.65
C GLY A 87 -8.61 -12.63 -18.07
N ASP A 88 -8.27 -12.24 -19.30
CA ASP A 88 -8.69 -10.97 -19.88
C ASP A 88 -10.22 -10.94 -20.08
N ARG A 89 -10.79 -12.04 -20.59
CA ARG A 89 -12.26 -12.17 -20.75
C ARG A 89 -12.99 -12.17 -19.41
N ASP A 90 -12.50 -12.96 -18.44
CA ASP A 90 -13.11 -13.03 -17.10
C ASP A 90 -13.14 -11.64 -16.43
N ALA A 91 -12.08 -10.83 -16.59
CA ALA A 91 -12.04 -9.47 -16.04
C ALA A 91 -13.06 -8.53 -16.69
N GLU A 92 -13.31 -8.65 -18.00
CA GLU A 92 -14.34 -7.87 -18.70
C GLU A 92 -15.75 -8.34 -18.32
N GLU A 93 -15.99 -9.65 -18.27
CA GLU A 93 -17.29 -10.25 -17.94
C GLU A 93 -17.74 -9.91 -16.51
N VAL A 94 -16.83 -10.02 -15.54
CA VAL A 94 -17.08 -9.62 -14.15
C VAL A 94 -17.43 -8.14 -14.04
N ALA A 95 -16.70 -7.28 -14.73
CA ALA A 95 -16.98 -5.84 -14.72
C ALA A 95 -18.34 -5.54 -15.38
N ALA A 96 -18.66 -6.22 -16.48
CA ALA A 96 -19.94 -6.07 -17.17
C ALA A 96 -21.13 -6.51 -16.30
N GLU A 97 -21.00 -7.61 -15.57
CA GLU A 97 -22.05 -8.06 -14.66
C GLU A 97 -22.24 -7.08 -13.49
N ALA A 98 -21.14 -6.59 -12.90
CA ALA A 98 -21.21 -5.56 -11.87
C ALA A 98 -21.87 -4.26 -12.38
N ALA A 99 -21.51 -3.82 -13.59
CA ALA A 99 -22.07 -2.63 -14.19
C ALA A 99 -23.59 -2.74 -14.41
N LYS A 100 -24.11 -3.92 -14.81
CA LYS A 100 -25.56 -4.14 -14.98
C LYS A 100 -26.32 -3.93 -13.68
N VAL A 101 -25.86 -4.52 -12.57
CA VAL A 101 -26.56 -4.42 -11.27
C VAL A 101 -26.42 -3.03 -10.64
N LEU A 102 -25.37 -2.30 -10.99
CA LEU A 102 -25.10 -0.93 -10.52
C LEU A 102 -25.70 0.16 -11.43
N GLY A 103 -26.24 -0.21 -12.60
CA GLY A 103 -26.78 0.74 -13.57
C GLY A 103 -25.72 1.66 -14.19
N THR A 104 -24.50 1.14 -14.41
CA THR A 104 -23.37 1.86 -15.01
C THR A 104 -22.91 1.19 -16.29
N LEU A 105 -21.86 1.74 -16.93
CA LEU A 105 -21.19 1.07 -18.05
C LEU A 105 -20.07 0.14 -17.53
N PRO A 106 -19.74 -0.96 -18.23
CA PRO A 106 -18.64 -1.85 -17.84
C PRO A 106 -17.30 -1.12 -17.65
N GLU A 107 -17.03 -0.15 -18.52
CA GLU A 107 -15.83 0.70 -18.47
C GLU A 107 -15.79 1.62 -17.25
N ASP A 108 -16.91 1.84 -16.56
CA ASP A 108 -16.96 2.63 -15.31
C ASP A 108 -16.54 1.81 -14.08
N ILE A 109 -16.43 0.49 -14.20
CA ILE A 109 -16.06 -0.42 -13.12
C ILE A 109 -14.64 -0.91 -13.35
N LEU A 110 -13.70 -0.47 -12.51
CA LEU A 110 -12.33 -0.99 -12.47
C LEU A 110 -12.32 -2.36 -11.79
N THR A 111 -11.37 -3.21 -12.18
CA THR A 111 -11.21 -4.55 -11.58
C THR A 111 -9.79 -4.76 -11.07
N CYS A 112 -9.69 -5.23 -9.83
CA CYS A 112 -8.43 -5.63 -9.20
C CYS A 112 -8.53 -7.06 -8.67
N SER A 113 -7.40 -7.74 -8.59
CA SER A 113 -7.31 -9.16 -8.25
C SER A 113 -6.10 -9.41 -7.37
N THR A 114 -6.28 -10.08 -6.23
CA THR A 114 -5.19 -10.55 -5.37
C THR A 114 -5.43 -12.01 -4.97
N GLY A 115 -4.35 -12.75 -4.72
CA GLY A 115 -4.41 -14.15 -4.33
C GLY A 115 -3.48 -15.01 -5.17
N VAL A 116 -3.90 -16.23 -5.48
CA VAL A 116 -3.02 -17.24 -6.12
C VAL A 116 -2.78 -16.90 -7.60
N ILE A 117 -1.50 -16.87 -8.02
CA ILE A 117 -1.09 -16.78 -9.43
C ILE A 117 -1.37 -18.11 -10.15
N GLY A 118 -1.82 -18.05 -11.40
CA GLY A 118 -2.18 -19.23 -12.20
C GLY A 118 -3.52 -19.86 -11.83
N LYS A 119 -4.28 -19.25 -10.91
CA LYS A 119 -5.66 -19.63 -10.58
C LYS A 119 -6.63 -18.72 -11.34
N ARG A 120 -7.50 -19.30 -12.16
CA ARG A 120 -8.58 -18.56 -12.86
C ARG A 120 -9.60 -18.00 -11.85
N LEU A 121 -10.29 -16.91 -12.21
CA LEU A 121 -11.44 -16.40 -11.46
C LEU A 121 -12.59 -17.42 -11.45
N ASP A 122 -13.28 -17.54 -10.32
CA ASP A 122 -14.51 -18.32 -10.20
C ASP A 122 -15.70 -17.43 -10.59
N VAL A 123 -15.83 -17.20 -11.90
CA VAL A 123 -16.76 -16.22 -12.48
C VAL A 123 -18.22 -16.52 -12.11
N GLU A 124 -18.58 -17.80 -12.03
CA GLU A 124 -19.94 -18.22 -11.65
C GLU A 124 -20.30 -17.78 -10.23
N LYS A 125 -19.41 -18.03 -9.25
CA LYS A 125 -19.60 -17.56 -7.88
C LYS A 125 -19.58 -16.04 -7.77
N MET A 126 -18.68 -15.39 -8.51
CA MET A 126 -18.63 -13.94 -8.55
C MET A 126 -19.94 -13.35 -9.07
N PHE A 127 -20.52 -13.90 -10.14
CA PHE A 127 -21.82 -13.45 -10.66
C PHE A 127 -22.96 -13.60 -9.65
N LEU A 128 -22.98 -14.70 -8.90
CA LEU A 128 -23.97 -14.89 -7.84
C LEU A 128 -23.85 -13.82 -6.74
N GLY A 129 -22.62 -13.54 -6.28
CA GLY A 129 -22.40 -12.48 -5.30
C GLY A 129 -22.66 -11.08 -5.86
N ILE A 130 -22.28 -10.82 -7.12
CA ILE A 130 -22.50 -9.51 -7.77
C ILE A 130 -23.98 -9.13 -7.75
N LYS A 131 -24.89 -10.10 -7.95
CA LYS A 131 -26.34 -9.85 -7.90
C LYS A 131 -26.84 -9.31 -6.57
N SER A 132 -26.17 -9.59 -5.45
CA SER A 132 -26.55 -9.07 -4.13
C SER A 132 -25.90 -7.73 -3.79
N ILE A 133 -24.99 -7.19 -4.63
CA ILE A 133 -24.35 -5.88 -4.37
C ILE A 133 -25.35 -4.78 -4.01
N PRO A 134 -26.47 -4.59 -4.74
CA PRO A 134 -27.41 -3.51 -4.43
C PRO A 134 -28.01 -3.57 -3.03
N GLU A 135 -28.11 -4.76 -2.42
CA GLU A 135 -28.69 -4.96 -1.08
C GLU A 135 -27.70 -4.60 0.04
N HIS A 136 -26.39 -4.64 -0.24
CA HIS A 136 -25.32 -4.43 0.73
C HIS A 136 -24.59 -3.08 0.57
N LEU A 137 -24.77 -2.43 -0.59
CA LEU A 137 -24.10 -1.18 -0.95
C LEU A 137 -24.60 -0.03 -0.07
N SER A 138 -23.72 0.51 0.76
CA SER A 138 -24.05 1.57 1.73
C SER A 138 -22.87 2.49 1.98
N SER A 139 -23.14 3.71 2.46
CA SER A 139 -22.10 4.62 2.97
C SER A 139 -21.74 4.36 4.43
N SER A 140 -22.36 3.37 5.08
CA SER A 140 -22.14 3.05 6.50
C SER A 140 -20.72 2.53 6.74
N GLU A 141 -20.22 2.83 7.94
CA GLU A 141 -18.95 2.30 8.47
C GLU A 141 -18.90 0.77 8.40
N GLU A 142 -20.00 0.08 8.75
CA GLU A 142 -20.09 -1.38 8.66
C GLU A 142 -19.85 -1.92 7.24
N SER A 143 -20.51 -1.35 6.23
CA SER A 143 -20.34 -1.79 4.84
C SER A 143 -18.93 -1.47 4.32
N ALA A 144 -18.33 -0.36 4.77
CA ALA A 144 -16.95 -0.02 4.46
C ALA A 144 -15.95 -1.01 5.08
N HIS A 145 -16.13 -1.40 6.35
CA HIS A 145 -15.29 -2.41 7.00
C HIS A 145 -15.45 -3.79 6.34
N LEU A 146 -16.67 -4.16 5.93
CA LEU A 146 -16.89 -5.38 5.16
C LEU A 146 -16.15 -5.36 3.82
N ALA A 147 -16.13 -4.22 3.11
CA ALA A 147 -15.38 -4.07 1.87
C ALA A 147 -13.87 -4.22 2.09
N LEU A 148 -13.32 -3.67 3.17
CA LEU A 148 -11.91 -3.84 3.54
C LEU A 148 -11.60 -5.31 3.86
N ARG A 149 -12.41 -5.97 4.68
CA ARG A 149 -12.26 -7.41 4.96
C ARG A 149 -12.34 -8.26 3.69
N ALA A 150 -13.16 -7.85 2.73
CA ALA A 150 -13.34 -8.58 1.48
C ALA A 150 -12.09 -8.61 0.59
N MET A 151 -11.23 -7.58 0.64
CA MET A 151 -9.98 -7.54 -0.14
C MET A 151 -8.77 -8.17 0.58
N MET A 152 -8.87 -8.42 1.89
CA MET A 152 -7.81 -9.06 2.68
C MET A 152 -7.52 -10.50 2.24
N THR A 153 -6.27 -10.92 2.42
CA THR A 153 -5.76 -12.26 2.09
C THR A 153 -5.07 -12.90 3.30
N THR A 154 -3.74 -12.83 3.37
CA THR A 154 -2.91 -13.24 4.52
C THR A 154 -2.78 -12.15 5.57
N ASP A 155 -3.36 -10.98 5.31
CA ASP A 155 -3.50 -9.87 6.24
C ASP A 155 -4.10 -10.33 7.57
N THR A 156 -3.49 -9.93 8.69
CA THR A 156 -4.02 -10.29 10.02
C THR A 156 -4.86 -9.16 10.63
N VAL A 157 -4.66 -7.93 10.15
CA VAL A 157 -5.43 -6.75 10.58
C VAL A 157 -5.93 -5.92 9.40
N PRO A 158 -7.13 -5.32 9.51
CA PRO A 158 -7.60 -4.30 8.56
C PRO A 158 -6.69 -3.07 8.55
N LYS A 159 -6.50 -2.47 7.36
CA LYS A 159 -5.64 -1.30 7.17
C LYS A 159 -6.42 -0.17 6.51
N GLU A 160 -6.76 0.83 7.29
CA GLU A 160 -7.53 2.01 6.88
C GLU A 160 -6.98 3.29 7.51
N SER A 161 -7.13 4.42 6.84
CA SER A 161 -6.67 5.72 7.31
C SER A 161 -7.51 6.84 6.70
N SER A 162 -7.63 7.97 7.40
CA SER A 162 -8.37 9.13 6.90
C SER A 162 -7.77 10.44 7.38
N ALA A 163 -8.05 11.50 6.61
CA ALA A 163 -7.70 12.87 6.93
C ALA A 163 -8.84 13.81 6.52
N VAL A 164 -9.04 14.85 7.33
CA VAL A 164 -10.07 15.86 7.12
C VAL A 164 -9.40 17.23 7.00
N LEU A 165 -9.81 17.98 5.98
CA LEU A 165 -9.30 19.30 5.64
C LEU A 165 -10.44 20.31 5.68
N SER A 166 -10.15 21.51 6.16
CA SER A 166 -11.05 22.66 6.00
C SER A 166 -10.62 23.49 4.80
N VAL A 167 -11.52 23.67 3.83
CA VAL A 167 -11.33 24.40 2.58
C VAL A 167 -12.46 25.42 2.46
N ASP A 168 -12.11 26.71 2.56
CA ASP A 168 -13.08 27.82 2.60
C ASP A 168 -14.21 27.60 3.63
N GLY A 169 -13.87 27.10 4.82
CA GLY A 169 -14.82 26.82 5.90
C GLY A 169 -15.63 25.53 5.75
N ASP A 170 -15.56 24.85 4.61
CA ASP A 170 -16.21 23.55 4.38
C ASP A 170 -15.24 22.38 4.60
N ILE A 171 -15.80 21.19 4.78
CA ILE A 171 -15.03 19.96 5.02
C ILE A 171 -14.79 19.20 3.71
N VAL A 172 -13.53 18.89 3.46
CA VAL A 172 -13.04 17.93 2.46
C VAL A 172 -12.43 16.74 3.19
N THR A 173 -12.72 15.52 2.73
CA THR A 173 -12.26 14.28 3.36
C THR A 173 -11.43 13.45 2.38
N ILE A 174 -10.38 12.82 2.90
CA ILE A 174 -9.61 11.77 2.23
C ILE A 174 -9.71 10.53 3.10
N ALA A 175 -10.05 9.39 2.53
CA ALA A 175 -10.00 8.11 3.23
C ALA A 175 -9.33 7.07 2.34
N GLY A 176 -8.63 6.13 2.94
CA GLY A 176 -7.95 5.07 2.21
C GLY A 176 -8.03 3.74 2.95
N MET A 177 -8.03 2.67 2.18
CA MET A 177 -7.91 1.31 2.68
C MET A 177 -6.91 0.54 1.83
N ALA A 178 -6.18 -0.39 2.44
CA ALA A 178 -5.17 -1.17 1.77
C ALA A 178 -5.12 -2.61 2.27
N LYS A 179 -4.55 -3.49 1.44
CA LYS A 179 -4.25 -4.88 1.81
C LYS A 179 -2.86 -5.24 1.31
N GLY A 180 -2.18 -6.15 1.97
CA GLY A 180 -0.81 -6.56 1.66
C GLY A 180 -0.08 -6.92 2.94
N SER A 181 0.56 -8.09 2.93
CA SER A 181 1.32 -8.64 4.06
C SER A 181 2.48 -9.52 3.59
N GLY A 182 2.38 -10.16 2.42
CA GLY A 182 3.46 -10.87 1.74
C GLY A 182 3.47 -10.58 0.24
N MET A 183 4.58 -10.93 -0.40
CA MET A 183 5.00 -10.47 -1.72
C MET A 183 4.93 -8.95 -1.79
N ILE A 184 5.72 -8.27 -0.94
CA ILE A 184 5.74 -6.80 -0.77
C ILE A 184 7.15 -6.26 -1.02
N HIS A 185 7.43 -5.80 -2.24
CA HIS A 185 8.57 -4.95 -2.56
C HIS A 185 8.27 -4.03 -3.77
N PRO A 186 7.65 -2.88 -3.52
CA PRO A 186 7.23 -1.93 -4.52
C PRO A 186 8.40 -1.29 -5.23
N ASP A 187 8.49 -1.60 -6.51
CA ASP A 187 9.15 -0.76 -7.50
C ASP A 187 8.08 -0.12 -8.41
N LEU A 188 7.23 0.70 -7.78
CA LEU A 188 6.05 1.47 -8.22
C LEU A 188 4.66 1.06 -7.66
N ALA A 189 4.50 -0.12 -7.06
CA ALA A 189 3.47 -0.44 -6.03
C ALA A 189 3.65 -1.91 -5.63
N THR A 190 3.36 -2.30 -4.37
CA THR A 190 3.27 -3.69 -3.93
C THR A 190 2.21 -3.93 -2.88
N LEU A 191 0.96 -4.05 -3.33
CA LEU A 191 -0.28 -4.13 -2.55
C LEU A 191 -1.47 -3.74 -3.43
N ILE A 192 -2.70 -3.91 -2.93
CA ILE A 192 -3.88 -3.21 -3.48
C ILE A 192 -4.33 -2.16 -2.48
N GLY A 193 -4.44 -0.91 -2.93
CA GLY A 193 -4.90 0.23 -2.15
C GLY A 193 -5.94 1.05 -2.90
N VAL A 194 -6.97 1.49 -2.19
CA VAL A 194 -8.00 2.40 -2.71
C VAL A 194 -8.06 3.61 -1.79
N ILE A 195 -8.00 4.80 -2.39
CA ILE A 195 -8.14 6.08 -1.70
C ILE A 195 -9.30 6.82 -2.35
N THR A 196 -10.18 7.38 -1.53
CA THR A 196 -11.36 8.15 -1.93
C THR A 196 -11.25 9.58 -1.39
N THR A 197 -11.77 10.54 -2.16
CA THR A 197 -11.95 11.92 -1.70
C THR A 197 -13.18 12.55 -2.34
N ASP A 198 -13.84 13.40 -1.56
CA ASP A 198 -14.97 14.20 -2.03
C ASP A 198 -14.55 15.56 -2.60
N ALA A 199 -13.24 15.85 -2.66
CA ALA A 199 -12.71 17.01 -3.39
C ALA A 199 -12.92 16.89 -4.91
N ARG A 200 -13.06 18.03 -5.57
CA ARG A 200 -12.99 18.16 -7.04
C ARG A 200 -11.54 18.47 -7.42
N ILE A 201 -10.91 17.56 -8.16
CA ILE A 201 -9.52 17.69 -8.62
C ILE A 201 -9.46 17.27 -10.09
N GLU A 202 -8.83 18.07 -10.95
CA GLU A 202 -8.62 17.70 -12.35
C GLU A 202 -7.71 16.47 -12.47
N SER A 203 -8.00 15.55 -13.40
CA SER A 203 -7.30 14.25 -13.49
C SER A 203 -5.77 14.37 -13.57
N LYS A 204 -5.22 15.38 -14.28
CA LYS A 204 -3.77 15.60 -14.36
C LYS A 204 -3.13 15.94 -13.01
N HIS A 205 -3.86 16.66 -12.16
CA HIS A 205 -3.41 17.07 -10.84
C HIS A 205 -3.61 15.95 -9.83
N LEU A 206 -4.71 15.21 -9.95
CA LEU A 206 -4.94 13.99 -9.18
C LEU A 206 -3.81 12.97 -9.39
N ASP A 207 -3.36 12.81 -10.63
CA ASP A 207 -2.24 11.93 -10.98
C ASP A 207 -0.90 12.41 -10.41
N THR A 208 -0.63 13.70 -10.46
CA THR A 208 0.58 14.30 -9.86
C THR A 208 0.59 14.08 -8.35
N LEU A 209 -0.53 14.33 -7.67
CA LEU A 209 -0.69 14.12 -6.23
C LEU A 209 -0.46 12.66 -5.86
N LEU A 210 -1.11 11.73 -6.58
CA LEU A 210 -0.97 10.30 -6.29
C LEU A 210 0.46 9.81 -6.49
N LYS A 211 1.11 10.16 -7.62
CA LYS A 211 2.49 9.72 -7.90
C LYS A 211 3.47 10.23 -6.86
N ASN A 212 3.33 11.48 -6.42
CA ASN A 212 4.17 12.04 -5.37
C ASN A 212 3.94 11.32 -4.03
N ALA A 213 2.68 11.11 -3.63
CA ALA A 213 2.39 10.37 -2.40
C ALA A 213 2.96 8.95 -2.44
N VAL A 214 2.69 8.20 -3.52
CA VAL A 214 3.17 6.81 -3.71
C VAL A 214 4.69 6.74 -3.74
N LYS A 215 5.39 7.70 -4.36
CA LYS A 215 6.87 7.77 -4.41
C LYS A 215 7.48 7.72 -3.01
N HIS A 216 6.90 8.41 -2.04
CA HIS A 216 7.45 8.55 -0.68
C HIS A 216 6.79 7.65 0.36
N THR A 217 5.78 6.84 -0.01
CA THR A 217 5.02 6.02 0.94
C THR A 217 4.96 4.57 0.51
N PHE A 218 4.02 4.21 -0.37
CA PHE A 218 3.86 2.83 -0.81
C PHE A 218 5.13 2.30 -1.47
N ASN A 219 5.89 3.12 -2.21
CA ASN A 219 7.20 2.76 -2.77
C ASN A 219 8.36 2.76 -1.77
N ARG A 220 8.04 2.89 -0.49
CA ARG A 220 8.96 2.88 0.63
C ARG A 220 8.61 1.80 1.64
N VAL A 221 7.91 0.75 1.23
CA VAL A 221 7.63 -0.43 2.06
C VAL A 221 8.38 -1.63 1.52
N SER A 222 8.84 -2.56 2.35
CA SER A 222 9.33 -3.86 1.88
C SER A 222 9.13 -4.92 2.96
N VAL A 223 8.47 -6.03 2.65
CA VAL A 223 8.39 -7.19 3.56
C VAL A 223 9.46 -8.21 3.19
N ASP A 224 9.44 -8.71 1.95
CA ASP A 224 10.23 -9.89 1.53
C ASP A 224 11.15 -9.63 0.35
N GLY A 225 10.98 -8.52 -0.37
CA GLY A 225 11.79 -8.21 -1.55
C GLY A 225 11.15 -8.62 -2.87
N ASP A 226 9.93 -9.20 -2.85
CA ASP A 226 9.23 -9.67 -4.04
C ASP A 226 8.16 -8.68 -4.51
N THR A 227 8.30 -8.18 -5.74
CA THR A 227 7.32 -7.28 -6.38
C THR A 227 6.17 -8.08 -7.00
N SER A 228 4.93 -7.86 -6.57
CA SER A 228 3.77 -8.62 -7.05
C SER A 228 3.37 -8.27 -8.49
N VAL A 229 2.57 -9.15 -9.09
CA VAL A 229 2.04 -9.05 -10.46
C VAL A 229 0.75 -8.23 -10.55
N CYS A 230 0.17 -7.84 -9.40
CA CYS A 230 -1.16 -7.22 -9.32
C CYS A 230 -1.19 -5.85 -8.64
N ASP A 231 -0.04 -5.29 -8.33
CA ASP A 231 0.02 -4.14 -7.43
C ASP A 231 -0.63 -2.91 -8.04
N THR A 232 -1.44 -2.24 -7.22
CA THR A 232 -2.36 -1.20 -7.67
C THR A 232 -2.71 -0.28 -6.51
N ILE A 233 -2.42 1.02 -6.66
CA ILE A 233 -3.01 2.09 -5.83
C ILE A 233 -3.94 2.89 -6.72
N ILE A 234 -5.20 3.06 -6.30
CA ILE A 234 -6.20 3.87 -7.01
C ILE A 234 -6.62 5.03 -6.12
N LEU A 235 -6.65 6.24 -6.68
CA LEU A 235 -7.22 7.42 -6.04
C LEU A 235 -8.44 7.90 -6.84
N MET A 236 -9.59 8.00 -6.17
CA MET A 236 -10.86 8.43 -6.73
C MET A 236 -11.31 9.76 -6.12
N ALA A 237 -11.57 10.77 -6.96
CA ALA A 237 -12.05 12.09 -6.56
C ALA A 237 -13.39 12.42 -7.22
N ASN A 238 -14.47 12.52 -6.44
CA ASN A 238 -15.83 12.65 -6.97
C ASN A 238 -16.42 14.08 -6.90
N GLY A 239 -15.77 15.02 -6.20
CA GLY A 239 -16.23 16.39 -6.10
C GLY A 239 -17.50 16.63 -5.27
N ALA A 240 -17.99 15.65 -4.51
CA ALA A 240 -19.24 15.75 -3.72
C ALA A 240 -19.15 16.72 -2.53
N SER A 241 -17.95 17.15 -2.12
CA SER A 241 -17.77 18.24 -1.15
C SER A 241 -18.18 19.60 -1.72
N GLY A 242 -18.23 19.74 -3.06
CA GLY A 242 -18.40 21.01 -3.75
C GLY A 242 -17.14 21.88 -3.79
N LYS A 243 -16.01 21.41 -3.22
CA LYS A 243 -14.76 22.17 -3.13
C LYS A 243 -13.76 21.72 -4.19
N THR A 244 -13.09 22.69 -4.81
CA THR A 244 -12.08 22.48 -5.85
C THR A 244 -10.70 22.66 -5.26
N ILE A 245 -9.78 21.74 -5.56
CA ILE A 245 -8.38 21.81 -5.15
C ILE A 245 -7.53 22.06 -6.39
N GLU A 246 -6.92 23.24 -6.48
CA GLU A 246 -6.17 23.70 -7.67
C GLU A 246 -4.68 23.86 -7.36
N PRO A 247 -3.76 23.48 -8.27
CA PRO A 247 -2.33 23.65 -8.04
C PRO A 247 -1.94 25.09 -7.76
N GLY A 248 -0.91 25.25 -6.93
CA GLY A 248 -0.41 26.57 -6.53
C GLY A 248 -1.19 27.23 -5.39
N THR A 249 -2.35 26.69 -5.00
CA THR A 249 -3.10 27.11 -3.81
C THR A 249 -2.53 26.50 -2.52
N GLU A 250 -2.89 27.08 -1.38
CA GLU A 250 -2.51 26.53 -0.08
C GLU A 250 -3.32 25.25 0.23
N GLU A 251 -4.57 25.22 -0.23
CA GLU A 251 -5.46 24.05 -0.17
C GLU A 251 -4.86 22.85 -0.88
N TYR A 252 -4.18 23.05 -2.02
CA TYR A 252 -3.50 21.97 -2.74
C TYR A 252 -2.32 21.40 -1.98
N LYS A 253 -1.53 22.25 -1.31
CA LYS A 253 -0.43 21.77 -0.44
C LYS A 253 -0.98 20.98 0.74
N ARG A 254 -1.98 21.52 1.43
CA ARG A 254 -2.64 20.84 2.56
C ARG A 254 -3.29 19.53 2.13
N PHE A 255 -3.88 19.47 0.93
CA PHE A 255 -4.39 18.23 0.36
C PHE A 255 -3.27 17.23 0.09
N ALA A 256 -2.16 17.66 -0.50
CA ALA A 256 -1.00 16.80 -0.74
C ALA A 256 -0.42 16.22 0.57
N GLU A 257 -0.31 17.05 1.62
CA GLU A 257 0.11 16.63 2.95
C GLU A 257 -0.84 15.62 3.57
N ALA A 258 -2.16 15.83 3.46
CA ALA A 258 -3.16 14.91 3.95
C ALA A 258 -3.15 13.57 3.19
N LEU A 259 -2.99 13.60 1.86
CA LEU A 259 -2.84 12.40 1.05
C LEU A 259 -1.56 11.63 1.40
N LEU A 260 -0.46 12.35 1.62
CA LEU A 260 0.80 11.77 2.08
C LEU A 260 0.65 11.11 3.46
N PHE A 261 -0.03 11.78 4.39
CA PHE A 261 -0.33 11.24 5.73
C PHE A 261 -1.12 9.92 5.63
N VAL A 262 -2.24 9.91 4.88
CA VAL A 262 -3.07 8.72 4.69
C VAL A 262 -2.25 7.59 4.06
N SER A 263 -1.46 7.91 3.04
CA SER A 263 -0.66 6.90 2.32
C SER A 263 0.49 6.36 3.18
N GLU A 264 1.11 7.19 4.01
CA GLU A 264 2.17 6.80 4.95
C GLU A 264 1.64 5.89 6.06
N ASP A 265 0.52 6.25 6.68
CA ASP A 265 -0.10 5.45 7.73
C ASP A 265 -0.50 4.06 7.21
N LEU A 266 -1.07 3.99 6.01
CA LEU A 266 -1.34 2.72 5.33
C LEU A 266 -0.05 1.93 5.04
N SER A 267 1.00 2.61 4.58
CA SER A 267 2.31 1.99 4.30
C SER A 267 2.95 1.37 5.55
N LYS A 268 2.90 2.09 6.68
CA LYS A 268 3.35 1.61 7.99
C LYS A 268 2.54 0.41 8.45
N LYS A 269 1.21 0.45 8.30
CA LYS A 269 0.32 -0.69 8.63
C LYS A 269 0.60 -1.93 7.79
N ILE A 270 0.99 -1.78 6.53
CA ILE A 270 1.41 -2.89 5.67
C ILE A 270 2.72 -3.50 6.16
N ALA A 271 3.73 -2.68 6.43
CA ALA A 271 5.00 -3.16 6.96
C ALA A 271 4.83 -3.84 8.34
N ALA A 272 4.02 -3.26 9.23
CA ALA A 272 3.77 -3.79 10.56
C ALA A 272 3.01 -5.13 10.55
N ASP A 273 2.15 -5.34 9.55
CA ASP A 273 1.38 -6.57 9.33
C ASP A 273 2.04 -7.47 8.27
N GLY A 274 3.37 -7.39 8.11
CA GLY A 274 4.11 -8.31 7.26
C GLY A 274 3.91 -9.76 7.72
N GLU A 275 3.93 -10.73 6.80
CA GLU A 275 3.69 -12.13 7.14
C GLU A 275 4.69 -12.65 8.19
N GLY A 276 4.18 -13.00 9.38
CA GLY A 276 5.02 -13.42 10.50
C GLY A 276 5.84 -12.29 11.15
N ALA A 277 5.63 -11.03 10.76
CA ALA A 277 6.29 -9.89 11.38
C ALA A 277 5.95 -9.79 12.87
N THR A 278 6.95 -9.45 13.67
CA THR A 278 6.78 -9.17 15.10
C THR A 278 7.05 -7.71 15.45
N LYS A 279 7.78 -7.00 14.57
CA LYS A 279 8.23 -5.62 14.74
C LYS A 279 8.14 -4.84 13.42
N LEU A 280 7.72 -3.58 13.50
CA LEU A 280 7.88 -2.58 12.45
C LEU A 280 9.27 -1.95 12.54
N ILE A 281 9.95 -1.81 11.41
CA ILE A 281 11.28 -1.22 11.32
C ILE A 281 11.22 -0.04 10.34
N GLU A 282 11.58 1.15 10.79
CA GLU A 282 11.77 2.33 9.96
C GLU A 282 13.28 2.57 9.78
N VAL A 283 13.77 2.47 8.55
CA VAL A 283 15.17 2.75 8.22
C VAL A 283 15.23 4.12 7.56
N CYS A 284 16.03 5.01 8.13
CA CYS A 284 16.25 6.37 7.62
C CYS A 284 17.71 6.51 7.21
N VAL A 285 17.95 6.88 5.95
CA VAL A 285 19.28 7.20 5.43
C VAL A 285 19.39 8.71 5.27
N GLU A 286 20.46 9.29 5.80
CA GLU A 286 20.74 10.73 5.80
C GLU A 286 22.12 11.03 5.21
N GLY A 287 22.32 12.24 4.69
CA GLY A 287 23.66 12.71 4.33
C GLY A 287 24.17 12.22 2.96
N ALA A 288 23.29 11.69 2.11
CA ALA A 288 23.65 11.19 0.80
C ALA A 288 23.84 12.35 -0.21
N SER A 289 24.71 12.13 -1.20
CA SER A 289 24.98 13.10 -2.27
C SER A 289 23.88 13.16 -3.34
N SER A 290 22.99 12.16 -3.38
CA SER A 290 21.84 12.11 -4.29
C SER A 290 20.64 11.37 -3.67
N GLU A 291 19.43 11.64 -4.18
CA GLU A 291 18.22 10.90 -3.82
C GLU A 291 18.34 9.40 -4.19
N GLU A 292 19.02 9.11 -5.31
CA GLU A 292 19.24 7.74 -5.79
C GLU A 292 20.13 6.93 -4.82
N ASP A 293 21.22 7.52 -4.35
CA ASP A 293 22.12 6.86 -3.38
C ASP A 293 21.41 6.57 -2.06
N ALA A 294 20.67 7.55 -1.52
CA ALA A 294 19.89 7.35 -0.31
C ALA A 294 18.87 6.20 -0.48
N LEU A 295 18.20 6.16 -1.63
CA LEU A 295 17.22 5.13 -1.96
C LEU A 295 17.86 3.74 -2.12
N LEU A 296 19.02 3.65 -2.75
CA LEU A 296 19.76 2.39 -2.90
C LEU A 296 20.18 1.82 -1.54
N ILE A 297 20.72 2.66 -0.66
CA ILE A 297 21.14 2.26 0.69
C ILE A 297 19.94 1.76 1.50
N VAL A 298 18.87 2.56 1.58
CA VAL A 298 17.71 2.22 2.40
C VAL A 298 17.02 0.94 1.91
N ARG A 299 16.88 0.78 0.58
CA ARG A 299 16.34 -0.46 -0.03
C ARG A 299 17.19 -1.67 0.30
N SER A 300 18.52 -1.54 0.22
CA SER A 300 19.43 -2.63 0.49
C SER A 300 19.32 -3.13 1.93
N ILE A 301 19.27 -2.21 2.90
CA ILE A 301 19.11 -2.53 4.32
C ILE A 301 17.76 -3.20 4.57
N CYS A 302 16.66 -2.62 4.08
CA CYS A 302 15.31 -3.15 4.28
C CYS A 302 15.07 -4.53 3.65
N ARG A 303 15.84 -4.90 2.62
CA ARG A 303 15.75 -6.22 1.97
C ARG A 303 16.65 -7.27 2.59
N SER A 304 17.64 -6.87 3.40
CA SER A 304 18.66 -7.78 3.90
C SER A 304 18.09 -8.80 4.89
N PRO A 305 18.09 -10.11 4.56
CA PRO A 305 17.62 -11.12 5.51
C PRO A 305 18.45 -11.14 6.79
N LEU A 306 19.74 -10.85 6.70
CA LEU A 306 20.61 -10.74 7.88
C LEU A 306 20.21 -9.58 8.78
N CYS A 307 19.90 -8.41 8.23
CA CYS A 307 19.42 -7.29 9.04
C CYS A 307 18.08 -7.65 9.71
N LYS A 308 17.12 -8.15 8.92
CA LYS A 308 15.77 -8.48 9.40
C LYS A 308 15.77 -9.58 10.47
N THR A 309 16.62 -10.60 10.34
CA THR A 309 16.77 -11.67 11.34
C THR A 309 17.50 -11.22 12.60
N ALA A 310 18.45 -10.28 12.50
CA ALA A 310 19.09 -9.69 13.68
C ALA A 310 18.06 -8.92 14.52
N ILE A 311 17.20 -8.13 13.87
CA ILE A 311 16.13 -7.41 14.57
C ILE A 311 15.09 -8.37 15.18
N PHE A 312 14.72 -9.45 14.49
CA PHE A 312 13.87 -10.51 15.07
C PHE A 312 14.50 -11.13 16.33
N GLY A 313 15.79 -11.46 16.25
CA GLY A 313 16.57 -12.00 17.37
C GLY A 313 16.89 -10.98 18.46
N GLU A 314 16.51 -9.72 18.26
CA GLU A 314 16.86 -8.59 19.13
C GLU A 314 18.37 -8.51 19.38
N ASP A 315 19.14 -8.74 18.31
CA ASP A 315 20.60 -8.64 18.23
C ASP A 315 20.97 -7.27 17.65
N ALA A 316 21.76 -6.50 18.39
CA ALA A 316 22.15 -5.13 18.07
C ALA A 316 23.27 -5.09 17.02
N ASN A 317 23.00 -5.71 15.87
CA ASN A 317 24.01 -6.02 14.87
C ASN A 317 24.15 -4.92 13.82
N TRP A 318 24.69 -3.77 14.24
CA TRP A 318 25.00 -2.65 13.34
C TRP A 318 25.96 -3.08 12.20
N GLY A 319 26.79 -4.11 12.44
CA GLY A 319 27.67 -4.71 11.42
C GLY A 319 26.91 -5.24 10.20
N ARG A 320 25.73 -5.84 10.41
CA ARG A 320 24.87 -6.28 9.30
C ARG A 320 24.26 -5.10 8.54
N ILE A 321 23.94 -4.01 9.23
CA ILE A 321 23.41 -2.76 8.64
C ILE A 321 24.46 -2.10 7.75
N ILE A 322 25.69 -1.87 8.26
CA ILE A 322 26.76 -1.25 7.46
C ILE A 322 27.18 -2.15 6.29
N ASN A 323 27.19 -3.48 6.47
CA ASN A 323 27.43 -4.41 5.38
C ASN A 323 26.36 -4.29 4.28
N ALA A 324 25.08 -4.16 4.65
CA ALA A 324 23.99 -3.95 3.70
C ALA A 324 24.06 -2.60 2.98
N ALA A 325 24.45 -1.53 3.68
CA ALA A 325 24.77 -0.27 3.04
C ALA A 325 25.93 -0.43 2.03
N GLY A 326 26.99 -1.15 2.41
CA GLY A 326 28.20 -1.34 1.60
C GLY A 326 27.99 -2.06 0.27
N TYR A 327 27.08 -3.04 0.20
CA TYR A 327 26.76 -3.71 -1.07
C TYR A 327 25.58 -3.09 -1.85
N SER A 328 25.06 -1.93 -1.40
CA SER A 328 23.83 -1.33 -1.97
C SER A 328 23.95 -0.87 -3.43
N GLY A 329 25.18 -0.63 -3.91
CA GLY A 329 25.46 -0.02 -5.21
C GLY A 329 25.45 1.52 -5.19
N ALA A 330 25.17 2.15 -4.04
CA ALA A 330 25.25 3.59 -3.87
C ALA A 330 26.70 4.09 -3.76
N ALA A 331 26.93 5.34 -4.14
CA ALA A 331 28.19 6.05 -3.93
C ALA A 331 28.20 6.80 -2.59
N PHE A 332 29.00 6.34 -1.63
CA PHE A 332 29.26 7.03 -0.36
C PHE A 332 30.62 6.60 0.21
N ASP A 333 31.14 7.34 1.18
CA ASP A 333 32.37 7.00 1.88
C ASP A 333 32.07 6.13 3.12
N PRO A 334 32.51 4.86 3.17
CA PRO A 334 32.30 3.99 4.33
C PRO A 334 32.85 4.56 5.64
N GLU A 335 33.92 5.36 5.59
CA GLU A 335 34.54 5.98 6.76
C GLU A 335 33.74 7.17 7.30
N SER A 336 32.69 7.60 6.60
CA SER A 336 31.77 8.66 7.05
C SER A 336 30.49 8.13 7.70
N VAL A 337 30.33 6.80 7.79
CA VAL A 337 29.07 6.17 8.20
C VAL A 337 28.86 6.23 9.71
N ASP A 338 27.72 6.76 10.13
CA ASP A 338 27.21 6.63 11.50
C ASP A 338 25.92 5.80 11.52
N ILE A 339 25.77 4.92 12.51
CA ILE A 339 24.56 4.09 12.66
C ILE A 339 24.01 4.24 14.07
N PHE A 340 22.70 4.48 14.14
CA PHE A 340 21.95 4.61 15.37
C PHE A 340 20.75 3.67 15.38
N PHE A 341 20.52 3.00 16.50
CA PHE A 341 19.24 2.38 16.81
C PHE A 341 18.51 3.35 17.73
N ASP A 342 17.46 3.98 17.25
CA ASP A 342 16.78 5.10 17.90
C ASP A 342 17.79 6.20 18.31
N SER A 343 17.96 6.44 19.61
CA SER A 343 18.94 7.38 20.17
C SER A 343 20.34 6.79 20.40
N LEU A 344 20.50 5.46 20.35
CA LEU A 344 21.76 4.79 20.68
C LEU A 344 22.68 4.72 19.46
N GLN A 345 23.83 5.40 19.52
CA GLN A 345 24.86 5.32 18.47
C GLN A 345 25.72 4.07 18.64
N MET A 346 25.85 3.29 17.58
CA MET A 346 26.57 2.02 17.57
C MET A 346 27.81 2.04 16.67
N CYS A 347 27.73 2.84 15.60
CA CYS A 347 28.81 3.06 14.65
C CYS A 347 29.06 4.55 14.51
N LYS A 348 30.34 4.93 14.45
CA LYS A 348 30.78 6.28 14.15
C LYS A 348 31.96 6.25 13.20
N ASN A 349 31.91 7.05 12.14
CA ASN A 349 32.94 7.11 11.11
C ASN A 349 33.35 5.72 10.59
N GLY A 350 32.37 4.89 10.25
CA GLY A 350 32.57 3.51 9.77
C GLY A 350 33.10 2.52 10.81
N SER A 351 33.31 2.94 12.06
CA SER A 351 33.96 2.15 13.10
C SER A 351 33.02 1.85 14.27
N ALA A 352 33.28 0.74 14.96
CA ALA A 352 32.53 0.35 16.15
C ALA A 352 32.67 1.38 17.27
N LEU A 353 31.57 1.72 17.94
CA LEU A 353 31.60 2.40 19.23
C LEU A 353 31.25 1.43 20.36
N PRO A 354 31.84 1.58 21.56
CA PRO A 354 31.28 0.97 22.76
C PRO A 354 29.87 1.53 23.00
N PHE A 355 28.88 0.66 23.21
CA PHE A 355 27.51 1.02 23.52
C PHE A 355 26.95 0.15 24.65
N ASP A 356 25.86 0.58 25.26
CA ASP A 356 25.18 -0.17 26.31
C ASP A 356 24.28 -1.26 25.71
N GLU A 357 24.69 -2.52 25.87
CA GLU A 357 23.95 -3.71 25.40
C GLU A 357 22.56 -3.83 26.03
N SER A 358 22.38 -3.39 27.27
CA SER A 358 21.09 -3.44 27.95
C SER A 358 20.10 -2.44 27.35
N GLU A 359 20.60 -1.26 27.00
CA GLU A 359 19.82 -0.23 26.29
C GLU A 359 19.51 -0.67 24.86
N ALA A 360 20.47 -1.26 24.15
CA ALA A 360 20.25 -1.81 22.82
C ALA A 360 19.16 -2.88 22.84
N LYS A 361 19.20 -3.80 23.81
CA LYS A 361 18.17 -4.82 24.00
C LYS A 361 16.81 -4.21 24.32
N ARG A 362 16.75 -3.16 25.14
CA ARG A 362 15.52 -2.44 25.45
C ARG A 362 14.90 -1.83 24.18
N ILE A 363 15.70 -1.16 23.34
CA ILE A 363 15.25 -0.58 22.07
C ILE A 363 14.74 -1.70 21.15
N LEU A 364 15.53 -2.77 20.99
CA LEU A 364 15.17 -3.87 20.11
C LEU A 364 13.94 -4.66 20.59
N SER A 365 13.62 -4.65 21.88
CA SER A 365 12.40 -5.29 22.40
C SER A 365 11.09 -4.58 22.00
N GLN A 366 11.18 -3.33 21.52
CA GLN A 366 10.01 -2.56 21.11
C GLN A 366 9.36 -3.13 19.85
N LYS A 367 8.08 -2.77 19.65
CA LYS A 367 7.31 -3.12 18.46
C LYS A 367 7.63 -2.25 17.25
N HIS A 368 8.18 -1.05 17.47
CA HIS A 368 8.59 -0.13 16.44
C HIS A 368 10.03 0.29 16.71
N ILE A 369 10.90 0.13 15.72
CA ILE A 369 12.33 0.41 15.83
C ILE A 369 12.71 1.35 14.69
N ILE A 370 13.44 2.42 15.01
CA ILE A 370 14.00 3.34 14.03
C ILE A 370 15.49 3.07 13.92
N ILE A 371 15.98 2.84 12.70
CA ILE A 371 17.40 2.69 12.39
C ILE A 371 17.82 3.90 11.56
N ARG A 372 18.70 4.75 12.08
CA ARG A 372 19.24 5.90 11.35
C ARG A 372 20.64 5.60 10.87
N VAL A 373 20.89 5.81 9.58
CA VAL A 373 22.18 5.62 8.92
C VAL A 373 22.57 6.93 8.25
N ARG A 374 23.60 7.59 8.77
CA ARG A 374 24.18 8.76 8.13
C ARG A 374 25.36 8.32 7.29
N VAL A 375 25.40 8.68 6.02
CA VAL A 375 26.45 8.24 5.07
C VAL A 375 27.32 9.38 4.54
N GLY A 376 27.26 10.55 5.19
CA GLY A 376 28.01 11.72 4.78
C GLY A 376 27.36 13.03 5.22
N SER A 377 27.63 14.09 4.45
CA SER A 377 27.18 15.46 4.70
C SER A 377 26.39 16.07 3.53
N GLY A 378 25.90 15.23 2.61
CA GLY A 378 25.02 15.69 1.54
C GLY A 378 23.61 16.05 2.03
N ASP A 379 22.81 16.64 1.14
CA ASP A 379 21.49 17.18 1.49
C ASP A 379 20.35 16.16 1.31
N PHE A 380 20.65 14.97 0.78
CA PHE A 380 19.62 13.98 0.43
C PHE A 380 19.44 12.92 1.51
N SER A 381 18.19 12.57 1.73
CA SER A 381 17.76 11.55 2.68
C SER A 381 16.59 10.76 2.11
N ASP A 382 16.46 9.51 2.52
CA ASP A 382 15.29 8.69 2.21
C ASP A 382 14.94 7.78 3.39
N ARG A 383 13.70 7.30 3.44
CA ARG A 383 13.23 6.39 4.49
C ARG A 383 12.41 5.25 3.91
N MET A 384 12.51 4.07 4.50
CA MET A 384 11.64 2.93 4.20
C MET A 384 11.17 2.21 5.45
N TRP A 385 9.98 1.63 5.36
CA TRP A 385 9.40 0.74 6.35
C TRP A 385 9.56 -0.72 5.92
N THR A 386 10.00 -1.53 6.85
CA THR A 386 10.07 -2.98 6.70
C THR A 386 9.66 -3.65 8.01
N CYS A 387 9.75 -4.97 8.06
CA CYS A 387 9.58 -5.76 9.25
C CYS A 387 10.80 -6.63 9.52
N ASP A 388 10.80 -7.33 10.63
CA ASP A 388 11.75 -8.39 10.92
C ASP A 388 11.46 -9.67 10.08
N PHE A 389 12.36 -10.66 10.15
CA PHE A 389 12.20 -11.95 9.46
C PHE A 389 12.16 -13.07 10.50
N SER A 390 10.96 -13.57 10.78
CA SER A 390 10.69 -14.60 11.79
C SER A 390 10.57 -16.01 11.21
N TYR A 391 10.46 -17.01 12.10
CA TYR A 391 10.10 -18.38 11.72
C TYR A 391 8.71 -18.49 11.09
N ASP A 392 7.75 -17.65 11.51
CA ASP A 392 6.38 -17.71 11.02
C ASP A 392 6.28 -17.28 9.55
N TYR A 393 7.14 -16.38 9.09
CA TYR A 393 7.25 -16.08 7.65
C TYR A 393 7.52 -17.35 6.84
N VAL A 394 8.50 -18.15 7.27
CA VAL A 394 8.88 -19.42 6.60
C VAL A 394 7.74 -20.42 6.67
N LYS A 395 7.08 -20.52 7.82
CA LYS A 395 5.95 -21.44 8.02
C LYS A 395 4.78 -21.09 7.10
N ILE A 396 4.35 -19.83 7.08
CA ILE A 396 3.23 -19.34 6.26
C ILE A 396 3.53 -19.61 4.78
N ASN A 397 4.70 -19.19 4.29
CA ASN A 397 5.04 -19.28 2.87
C ASN A 397 5.45 -20.69 2.43
N GLY A 398 5.96 -21.52 3.34
CA GLY A 398 6.28 -22.92 3.09
C GLY A 398 5.06 -23.82 2.96
N SER A 399 3.91 -23.44 3.55
CA SER A 399 2.67 -24.22 3.53
C SER A 399 1.46 -23.49 2.93
N TYR A 400 1.66 -22.37 2.23
CA TYR A 400 0.57 -21.50 1.76
C TYR A 400 -0.46 -22.21 0.85
N ARG A 401 -0.01 -23.22 0.09
CA ARG A 401 -0.85 -23.96 -0.88
C ARG A 401 -1.28 -25.36 -0.41
N SER A 402 -0.78 -25.82 0.73
CA SER A 402 -1.00 -27.19 1.24
C SER A 402 -2.13 -27.29 2.22
#